data_AF-A0A556CXA8-F1
#
_entry.id   AF-A0A556CXA8-F1
#
_cell.length_a   1.000
_cell.length_b   1.000
_cell.length_c   1.000
_cell.angle_alpha   90.00
_cell.angle_beta   90.00
_cell.angle_gamma   90.00
#
_symmetry.space_group_name_H-M   'P 1'
#
loop_
_entity.id
_entity.type
_entity.pdbx_description
1 polymer ?
#
loop_
_entity_poly.entity_id
_entity_poly.type
_entity_poly.pdbx_seq_one_letter_code
_entity_poly.pdbx_strand_id
1 'polypeptide(L)'
;MMKILKRAALPLLLLFVFLFENMFATIVPTEVFWKDSIAAPHFFIIVLCFITVYYSPVQGIYYGLLFGFLFDTVYTELVGIYIFAYPILAYLVYSVMKVLQSNLFIVASIVLAGIVALEYYVYGFLTLLGRTHMSAYVFFTDRLLSTVLLNAIFLLIVCFPLRRYLVRLSKAMEEKEKRIF
;
A
#
# COMPACT_ATOMS: atom_id res chain seq x y z
N MET A 1 21.97 -20.39 6.67
CA MET A 1 21.82 -19.25 5.73
C MET A 1 20.46 -19.20 5.02
N MET A 2 20.05 -20.24 4.28
CA MET A 2 18.80 -20.26 3.48
C MET A 2 17.49 -20.10 4.29
N LYS A 3 17.50 -20.39 5.60
CA LYS A 3 16.36 -20.20 6.53
C LYS A 3 16.05 -18.72 6.83
N ILE A 4 17.08 -17.88 6.94
CA ILE A 4 16.95 -16.44 7.25
C ILE A 4 16.47 -15.70 5.99
N LEU A 5 17.02 -16.06 4.84
CA LEU A 5 16.71 -15.43 3.55
C LEU A 5 15.22 -15.53 3.17
N LYS A 6 14.57 -16.67 3.48
CA LYS A 6 13.13 -16.86 3.22
C LYS A 6 12.22 -16.07 4.18
N ARG A 7 12.65 -15.87 5.43
CA ARG A 7 11.91 -15.03 6.41
C ARG A 7 12.13 -13.54 6.16
N ALA A 8 13.31 -13.17 5.65
CA ALA A 8 13.63 -11.81 5.26
C ALA A 8 13.00 -11.38 3.93
N ALA A 9 12.40 -12.30 3.17
CA ALA A 9 11.88 -12.02 1.83
C ALA A 9 10.78 -10.94 1.82
N LEU A 10 9.80 -11.01 2.74
CA LEU A 10 8.75 -10.01 2.87
C LEU A 10 9.25 -8.63 3.32
N PRO A 11 10.03 -8.50 4.42
CA PRO A 11 10.53 -7.20 4.84
C PRO A 11 11.48 -6.59 3.80
N LEU A 12 12.27 -7.41 3.08
CA LEU A 12 13.11 -6.93 1.98
C LEU A 12 12.26 -6.43 0.79
N LEU A 13 11.18 -7.14 0.43
CA LEU A 13 10.25 -6.69 -0.60
C LEU A 13 9.61 -5.35 -0.21
N LEU A 14 9.13 -5.23 1.03
CA LEU A 14 8.52 -4.01 1.53
C LEU A 14 9.52 -2.85 1.59
N LEU A 15 10.75 -3.11 2.02
CA LEU A 15 11.82 -2.13 2.01
C LEU A 15 12.18 -1.68 0.58
N PHE A 16 12.27 -2.63 -0.36
CA PHE A 16 12.50 -2.32 -1.76
C PHE A 16 11.38 -1.44 -2.32
N VAL A 17 10.12 -1.78 -2.07
CA VAL A 17 8.96 -1.00 -2.55
C VAL A 17 8.92 0.39 -1.91
N PHE A 18 9.22 0.48 -0.61
CA PHE A 18 9.35 1.75 0.09
C PHE A 18 10.40 2.66 -0.55
N LEU A 19 11.62 2.14 -0.79
CA LEU A 19 12.68 2.91 -1.44
C LEU A 19 12.31 3.27 -2.88
N PHE A 20 11.70 2.34 -3.61
CA PHE A 20 11.25 2.56 -4.97
C PHE A 20 10.20 3.67 -5.05
N GLU A 21 9.22 3.69 -4.14
CA GLU A 21 8.21 4.74 -4.05
C GLU A 21 8.83 6.11 -3.74
N ASN A 22 9.78 6.18 -2.80
CA ASN A 22 10.53 7.41 -2.49
C ASN A 22 11.28 7.94 -3.71
N MET A 23 12.00 7.05 -4.41
CA MET A 23 12.73 7.40 -5.61
C MET A 23 11.78 7.87 -6.71
N PHE A 24 10.66 7.19 -6.90
CA PHE A 24 9.66 7.55 -7.89
C PHE A 24 9.07 8.93 -7.61
N ALA A 25 8.69 9.21 -6.35
CA ALA A 25 8.14 10.51 -5.95
C ALA A 25 9.13 11.66 -6.13
N THR A 26 10.44 11.40 -6.04
CA THR A 26 11.48 12.42 -6.20
C THR A 26 11.85 12.67 -7.67
N ILE A 27 11.89 11.61 -8.48
CA ILE A 27 12.41 11.66 -9.86
C ILE A 27 11.31 11.98 -10.87
N VAL A 28 10.11 11.45 -10.65
CA VAL A 28 9.01 11.59 -11.60
C VAL A 28 8.30 12.92 -11.34
N PRO A 29 8.16 13.79 -12.36
CA PRO A 29 7.41 15.02 -12.22
C PRO A 29 6.00 14.74 -11.73
N THR A 30 5.48 15.55 -10.82
CA THR A 30 4.13 15.37 -10.27
C THR A 30 3.03 15.56 -11.32
N GLU A 31 3.30 16.40 -12.33
CA GLU A 31 2.42 16.69 -13.47
C GLU A 31 2.48 15.60 -14.55
N VAL A 32 2.07 14.38 -14.19
CA VAL A 32 2.21 13.21 -15.06
C VAL A 32 1.17 13.18 -16.19
N PHE A 33 -0.06 13.63 -15.92
CA PHE A 33 -1.19 13.37 -16.84
C PHE A 33 -1.76 14.63 -17.49
N TRP A 34 -1.94 15.71 -16.73
CA TRP A 34 -2.35 17.01 -17.25
C TRP A 34 -1.67 18.13 -16.47
N LYS A 35 -1.79 19.36 -16.99
CA LYS A 35 -1.24 20.56 -16.36
C LYS A 35 -1.78 20.69 -14.94
N ASP A 36 -0.90 20.99 -13.99
CA ASP A 36 -1.21 21.12 -12.55
C ASP A 36 -1.63 19.81 -11.85
N SER A 37 -1.56 18.66 -12.52
CA SER A 37 -1.83 17.37 -11.87
C SER A 37 -0.76 17.02 -10.83
N ILE A 38 -1.18 16.38 -9.74
CA ILE A 38 -0.30 15.92 -8.67
C ILE A 38 -0.58 14.44 -8.42
N ALA A 39 0.23 13.56 -9.00
CA ALA A 39 0.10 12.11 -8.81
C ALA A 39 0.98 11.63 -7.64
N ALA A 40 0.36 11.17 -6.55
CA ALA A 40 1.07 10.54 -5.44
C ALA A 40 1.22 9.02 -5.69
N PRO A 41 2.45 8.46 -5.69
CA PRO A 41 2.63 7.01 -5.77
C PRO A 41 2.25 6.37 -4.43
N HIS A 42 1.45 5.31 -4.47
CA HIS A 42 1.05 4.48 -3.33
C HIS A 42 1.33 3.00 -3.63
N PHE A 43 2.55 2.70 -4.06
CA PHE A 43 2.96 1.35 -4.42
C PHE A 43 3.07 0.44 -3.19
N PHE A 44 3.46 1.02 -2.07
CA PHE A 44 3.58 0.35 -0.78
C PHE A 44 2.23 -0.19 -0.30
N ILE A 45 1.16 0.63 -0.33
CA ILE A 45 -0.16 0.18 0.12
C ILE A 45 -0.69 -0.95 -0.76
N ILE A 46 -0.40 -0.91 -2.07
CA ILE A 46 -0.75 -2.01 -2.98
C ILE A 46 -0.10 -3.31 -2.50
N VAL A 47 1.21 -3.30 -2.23
CA VAL A 47 1.93 -4.49 -1.78
C VAL A 47 1.47 -4.95 -0.40
N LEU A 48 1.23 -4.01 0.51
CA LEU A 48 0.73 -4.28 1.86
C LEU A 48 -0.62 -4.99 1.84
N CYS A 49 -1.56 -4.51 1.04
CA CYS A 49 -2.88 -5.12 0.88
C CYS A 49 -2.77 -6.52 0.27
N PHE A 50 -1.91 -6.71 -0.72
CA PHE A 50 -1.67 -8.04 -1.30
C PHE A 50 -1.08 -9.03 -0.29
N ILE A 51 -0.14 -8.60 0.56
CA ILE A 51 0.38 -9.42 1.67
C ILE A 51 -0.73 -9.79 2.63
N THR A 52 -1.57 -8.82 2.98
CA THR A 52 -2.72 -9.02 3.87
C THR A 52 -3.68 -10.09 3.34
N VAL A 53 -3.98 -10.06 2.04
CA VAL A 53 -4.96 -10.96 1.40
C VAL A 53 -4.39 -12.34 1.07
N TYR A 54 -3.17 -12.41 0.51
CA TYR A 54 -2.63 -13.64 -0.05
C TYR A 54 -1.57 -14.33 0.80
N TYR A 55 -1.03 -13.67 1.82
CA TYR A 55 0.01 -14.23 2.68
C TYR A 55 -0.44 -14.37 4.13
N SER A 56 -0.64 -13.26 4.84
CA SER A 56 -1.07 -13.29 6.24
C SER A 56 -1.63 -11.92 6.65
N PRO A 57 -2.90 -11.86 7.12
CA PRO A 57 -3.51 -10.63 7.61
C PRO A 57 -2.75 -10.01 8.79
N VAL A 58 -2.29 -10.88 9.71
CA VAL A 58 -1.55 -10.48 10.91
C VAL A 58 -0.24 -9.80 10.51
N GLN A 59 0.51 -10.38 9.58
CA GLN A 59 1.74 -9.76 9.09
C GLN A 59 1.47 -8.47 8.31
N GLY A 60 0.38 -8.40 7.53
CA GLY A 60 -0.06 -7.17 6.87
C GLY A 60 -0.26 -6.02 7.86
N ILE A 61 -0.94 -6.27 8.98
CA ILE A 61 -1.16 -5.26 10.03
C ILE A 61 0.16 -4.85 10.71
N TYR A 62 1.00 -5.80 11.10
CA TYR A 62 2.30 -5.50 11.72
C TYR A 62 3.23 -4.72 10.80
N TYR A 63 3.30 -5.11 9.52
CA TYR A 63 4.09 -4.36 8.54
C TYR A 63 3.49 -2.98 8.25
N GLY A 64 2.16 -2.85 8.28
CA GLY A 64 1.47 -1.57 8.18
C GLY A 64 1.88 -0.63 9.31
N LEU A 65 1.93 -1.12 10.55
CA LEU A 65 2.39 -0.34 11.70
C LEU A 65 3.87 0.08 11.56
N LEU A 66 4.75 -0.89 11.28
CA LEU A 66 6.19 -0.67 11.20
C LEU A 66 6.57 0.32 10.09
N PHE A 67 6.05 0.09 8.89
CA PHE A 67 6.34 0.96 7.76
C PHE A 67 5.52 2.25 7.81
N GLY A 68 4.33 2.25 8.38
CA GLY A 68 3.57 3.49 8.60
C GLY A 68 4.37 4.47 9.46
N PHE A 69 5.04 3.99 10.51
CA PHE A 69 6.00 4.80 11.28
C PHE A 69 7.18 5.30 10.44
N LEU A 70 7.73 4.44 9.57
CA LEU A 70 8.83 4.81 8.68
C LEU A 70 8.40 5.88 7.67
N PHE A 71 7.21 5.75 7.11
CA PHE A 71 6.61 6.74 6.21
C PHE A 71 6.39 8.07 6.91
N ASP A 72 5.82 8.05 8.11
CA ASP A 72 5.66 9.27 8.89
C ASP A 72 7.01 9.95 9.14
N THR A 73 8.07 9.20 9.43
CA THR A 73 9.41 9.78 9.70
C THR A 73 10.09 10.34 8.44
N VAL A 74 9.85 9.74 7.28
CA VAL A 74 10.55 10.10 6.03
C VAL A 74 9.77 11.12 5.20
N TYR A 75 8.45 11.02 5.14
CA TYR A 75 7.60 11.82 4.26
C TYR A 75 6.86 12.94 4.97
N THR A 76 6.71 12.87 6.29
CA THR A 76 5.95 13.86 7.04
C THR A 76 6.78 14.43 8.17
N GLU A 77 6.51 15.67 8.56
CA GLU A 77 7.05 16.21 9.82
C GLU A 77 6.23 15.74 11.04
N LEU A 78 5.21 14.89 10.82
CA LEU A 78 4.14 14.60 11.76
C LEU A 78 3.95 13.09 11.94
N VAL A 79 4.36 12.58 13.09
CA VAL A 79 4.07 11.19 13.47
C VAL A 79 2.57 11.02 13.71
N GLY A 80 1.93 10.08 13.01
CA GLY A 80 0.52 9.75 13.24
C GLY A 80 -0.30 9.51 11.97
N ILE A 81 0.11 10.01 10.81
CA ILE A 81 -0.74 9.90 9.62
C ILE A 81 -0.71 8.46 9.10
N TYR A 82 0.45 7.97 8.69
CA TYR A 82 0.62 6.67 8.08
C TYR A 82 0.72 5.53 9.10
N ILE A 83 1.30 5.77 10.30
CA ILE A 83 1.37 4.75 11.37
C ILE A 83 -0.02 4.26 11.79
N PHE A 84 -1.06 5.10 11.71
CA PHE A 84 -2.44 4.70 11.96
C PHE A 84 -3.14 4.24 10.68
N ALA A 85 -2.99 4.96 9.56
CA ALA A 85 -3.72 4.65 8.33
C ALA A 85 -3.40 3.25 7.79
N TYR A 86 -2.12 2.86 7.73
CA TYR A 86 -1.71 1.60 7.12
C TYR A 86 -2.22 0.35 7.83
N PRO A 87 -2.05 0.18 9.16
CA PRO A 87 -2.61 -0.99 9.85
C PRO A 87 -4.14 -1.01 9.82
N ILE A 88 -4.81 0.15 9.89
CA ILE A 88 -6.27 0.24 9.78
C ILE A 88 -6.72 -0.21 8.39
N LEU A 89 -6.10 0.28 7.32
CA LEU A 89 -6.42 -0.13 5.95
C LEU A 89 -6.15 -1.62 5.73
N ALA A 90 -5.04 -2.15 6.22
CA ALA A 90 -4.77 -3.60 6.17
C ALA A 90 -5.89 -4.39 6.88
N TYR A 91 -6.30 -3.95 8.07
CA TYR A 91 -7.39 -4.60 8.81
C TYR A 91 -8.75 -4.52 8.07
N LEU A 92 -9.07 -3.36 7.47
CA LEU A 92 -10.30 -3.18 6.69
C LEU A 92 -10.30 -4.08 5.45
N VAL A 93 -9.20 -4.12 4.72
CA VAL A 93 -9.03 -4.99 3.54
C VAL A 93 -9.19 -6.45 3.93
N TYR A 94 -8.57 -6.89 5.02
CA TYR A 94 -8.77 -8.25 5.55
C TYR A 94 -10.25 -8.53 5.86
N SER A 95 -10.90 -7.60 6.55
CA SER A 95 -12.30 -7.76 6.97
C SER A 95 -13.26 -7.87 5.79
N VAL A 96 -13.08 -7.04 4.76
CA VAL A 96 -13.88 -7.08 3.54
C VAL A 96 -13.62 -8.35 2.75
N MET A 97 -12.35 -8.76 2.62
CA MET A 97 -11.97 -9.97 1.89
C MET A 97 -12.36 -11.27 2.59
N LYS A 98 -12.78 -11.23 3.86
CA LYS A 98 -13.41 -12.37 4.54
C LYS A 98 -14.81 -12.67 4.01
N VAL A 99 -15.51 -11.65 3.52
CA VAL A 99 -16.87 -11.75 2.98
C VAL A 99 -16.83 -11.94 1.46
N LEU A 100 -15.91 -11.26 0.78
CA LEU A 100 -15.78 -11.32 -0.67
C LEU A 100 -14.89 -12.48 -1.14
N GLN A 101 -15.11 -12.94 -2.36
CA GLN A 101 -14.27 -13.97 -2.97
C GLN A 101 -12.88 -13.41 -3.32
N SER A 102 -11.83 -14.21 -3.13
CA SER A 102 -10.44 -13.86 -3.45
C SER A 102 -10.11 -13.88 -4.96
N ASN A 103 -11.01 -13.35 -5.79
CA ASN A 103 -10.77 -13.08 -7.21
C ASN A 103 -9.79 -11.90 -7.34
N LEU A 104 -8.81 -12.01 -8.24
CA LEU A 104 -7.83 -10.96 -8.50
C LEU A 104 -8.49 -9.62 -8.85
N PHE A 105 -9.60 -9.65 -9.61
CA PHE A 105 -10.35 -8.44 -9.95
C PHE A 105 -10.92 -7.76 -8.71
N ILE A 106 -11.56 -8.52 -7.82
CA ILE A 106 -12.13 -8.01 -6.57
C ILE A 106 -11.03 -7.43 -5.68
N VAL A 107 -9.92 -8.15 -5.52
CA VAL A 107 -8.78 -7.66 -4.73
C VAL A 107 -8.22 -6.36 -5.30
N ALA A 108 -8.05 -6.27 -6.63
CA ALA A 108 -7.59 -5.04 -7.27
C ALA A 108 -8.56 -3.87 -7.02
N SER A 109 -9.87 -4.09 -7.13
CA SER A 109 -10.89 -3.06 -6.84
C SER A 109 -10.86 -2.60 -5.38
N ILE A 110 -10.74 -3.53 -4.44
CA ILE A 110 -10.64 -3.20 -3.00
C ILE A 110 -9.34 -2.43 -2.69
N VAL A 111 -8.23 -2.79 -3.34
CA VAL A 111 -6.97 -2.06 -3.20
C VAL A 111 -7.09 -0.63 -3.71
N LEU A 112 -7.68 -0.42 -4.89
CA LEU A 112 -7.92 0.94 -5.41
C LEU A 112 -8.85 1.75 -4.49
N ALA A 113 -9.92 1.13 -3.97
CA ALA A 113 -10.77 1.77 -2.98
C ALA A 113 -10.00 2.14 -1.70
N GLY A 114 -9.05 1.29 -1.27
CA GLY A 114 -8.15 1.56 -0.16
C GLY A 114 -7.23 2.76 -0.41
N ILE A 115 -6.73 2.94 -1.63
CA ILE A 115 -5.93 4.11 -2.02
C ILE A 115 -6.77 5.38 -1.98
N VAL A 116 -8.00 5.33 -2.50
CA VAL A 116 -8.93 6.47 -2.41
C VAL A 116 -9.21 6.82 -0.94
N ALA A 117 -9.48 5.82 -0.10
CA ALA A 117 -9.69 6.02 1.33
C ALA A 117 -8.46 6.62 2.02
N LEU A 118 -7.24 6.19 1.65
CA LEU A 118 -5.99 6.74 2.15
C LEU A 118 -5.83 8.22 1.77
N GLU A 119 -6.05 8.58 0.51
CA GLU A 119 -5.96 9.97 0.05
C GLU A 119 -6.95 10.89 0.77
N TYR A 120 -8.20 10.45 0.95
CA TYR A 120 -9.18 11.21 1.75
C TYR A 120 -8.77 11.32 3.23
N TYR A 121 -8.24 10.24 3.81
CA TYR A 121 -7.74 10.26 5.19
C TYR A 121 -6.62 11.29 5.34
N VAL A 122 -5.61 11.25 4.46
CA VAL A 122 -4.47 12.17 4.49
C VAL A 122 -4.93 13.61 4.25
N TYR A 123 -5.77 13.85 3.24
CA TYR A 123 -6.33 15.17 2.95
C TYR A 123 -7.12 15.74 4.15
N GLY A 124 -7.97 14.91 4.76
CA GLY A 124 -8.73 15.30 5.95
C GLY A 124 -7.83 15.71 7.10
N PHE A 125 -6.82 14.89 7.43
CA PHE A 125 -5.85 15.21 8.48
C PHE A 125 -5.07 16.49 8.20
N LEU A 126 -4.54 16.65 6.99
CA LEU A 126 -3.77 17.85 6.63
C LEU A 126 -4.63 19.11 6.65
N THR A 127 -5.92 19.01 6.29
CA THR A 127 -6.85 20.15 6.33
C THR A 127 -7.16 20.54 7.77
N LEU A 128 -7.42 19.55 8.64
CA LEU A 128 -7.68 19.78 10.07
C LEU A 128 -6.49 20.44 10.78
N LEU A 129 -5.27 20.10 10.36
CA LEU A 129 -4.04 20.68 10.89
C LEU A 129 -3.67 22.03 10.25
N GLY A 130 -4.48 22.54 9.32
CA GLY A 130 -4.22 23.80 8.61
C GLY A 130 -2.99 23.75 7.70
N ARG A 131 -2.52 22.55 7.33
CA ARG A 131 -1.35 22.34 6.45
C ARG A 131 -1.69 22.36 4.97
N THR A 132 -2.98 22.29 4.61
CA THR A 132 -3.45 22.46 3.23
C THR A 132 -4.66 23.40 3.17
N HIS A 133 -4.67 24.26 2.17
CA HIS A 133 -5.78 25.17 1.83
C HIS A 133 -6.42 24.80 0.48
N MET A 134 -6.08 23.64 -0.06
CA MET A 134 -6.63 23.13 -1.31
C MET A 134 -8.14 22.87 -1.15
N SER A 135 -8.94 23.39 -2.08
CA SER A 135 -10.37 23.13 -2.10
C SER A 135 -10.66 21.66 -2.41
N ALA A 136 -11.79 21.15 -1.93
CA ALA A 136 -12.19 19.76 -2.18
C ALA A 136 -12.33 19.44 -3.68
N TYR A 137 -12.71 20.43 -4.50
CA TYR A 137 -12.80 20.29 -5.95
C TYR A 137 -11.42 20.06 -6.57
N VAL A 138 -10.45 20.91 -6.25
CA VAL A 138 -9.06 20.80 -6.74
C VAL A 138 -8.41 19.50 -6.26
N PHE A 139 -8.66 19.12 -5.00
CA PHE A 139 -8.21 17.83 -4.48
C PHE A 139 -8.74 16.66 -5.30
N PHE A 140 -10.03 16.67 -5.64
CA PHE A 140 -10.64 15.58 -6.39
C PHE A 140 -10.12 15.52 -7.83
N THR A 141 -10.10 16.66 -8.54
CA THR A 141 -9.74 16.69 -9.96
C THR A 141 -8.25 16.53 -10.18
N ASP A 142 -7.42 17.27 -9.44
CA ASP A 142 -6.01 17.47 -9.82
C ASP A 142 -5.08 16.52 -9.05
N ARG A 143 -5.49 16.05 -7.88
CA ARG A 143 -4.70 15.14 -7.04
C ARG A 143 -5.25 13.72 -7.01
N LEU A 144 -6.49 13.54 -6.60
CA LEU A 144 -7.09 12.22 -6.39
C LEU A 144 -7.17 11.44 -7.70
N LEU A 145 -7.69 12.05 -8.77
CA LEU A 145 -7.87 11.37 -10.05
C LEU A 145 -6.52 10.93 -10.64
N SER A 146 -5.52 11.81 -10.65
CA SER A 146 -4.15 11.49 -11.10
C SER A 146 -3.50 10.39 -10.27
N THR A 147 -3.68 10.46 -8.94
CA THR A 147 -3.16 9.46 -8.00
C THR A 147 -3.79 8.09 -8.24
N VAL A 148 -5.12 8.02 -8.41
CA VAL A 148 -5.82 6.77 -8.70
C VAL A 148 -5.38 6.19 -10.05
N LEU A 149 -5.22 7.03 -11.09
CA LEU A 149 -4.74 6.58 -12.40
C LEU A 149 -3.33 6.00 -12.33
N LEU A 150 -2.38 6.72 -11.71
CA LEU A 150 -1.00 6.26 -11.54
C LEU A 150 -0.95 4.89 -10.84
N ASN A 151 -1.68 4.78 -9.73
CA ASN A 151 -1.68 3.57 -8.93
C ASN A 151 -2.44 2.42 -9.59
N ALA A 152 -3.49 2.70 -10.38
CA ALA A 152 -4.16 1.69 -11.18
C ALA A 152 -3.24 1.11 -12.26
N ILE A 153 -2.46 1.95 -12.94
CA ILE A 153 -1.47 1.49 -13.93
C ILE A 153 -0.44 0.57 -13.25
N PHE A 154 0.14 1.01 -12.13
CA PHE A 154 1.10 0.19 -11.38
C PHE A 154 0.47 -1.12 -10.90
N LEU A 155 -0.75 -1.06 -10.37
CA LEU A 155 -1.49 -2.23 -9.91
C LEU A 155 -1.71 -3.24 -11.03
N LEU A 156 -2.09 -2.80 -12.24
CA LEU A 156 -2.28 -3.70 -13.37
C LEU A 156 -0.99 -4.42 -13.77
N ILE A 157 0.16 -3.75 -13.68
CA ILE A 157 1.47 -4.34 -13.98
C ILE A 157 1.86 -5.37 -12.92
N VAL A 158 1.64 -5.04 -11.64
CA VAL A 158 2.20 -5.81 -10.51
C VAL A 158 1.23 -6.85 -9.95
N CYS A 159 -0.08 -6.74 -10.17
CA CYS A 159 -1.08 -7.59 -9.50
C CYS A 159 -0.87 -9.09 -9.78
N PHE A 160 -0.59 -9.46 -11.03
CA PHE A 160 -0.38 -10.86 -11.41
C PHE A 160 0.92 -11.46 -10.84
N PRO A 161 2.12 -10.86 -11.06
CA PRO A 161 3.36 -11.40 -10.51
C PRO A 161 3.35 -11.40 -8.98
N LEU A 162 2.80 -10.36 -8.34
CA LEU A 162 2.76 -10.24 -6.89
C LEU A 162 1.87 -11.32 -6.25
N ARG A 163 0.66 -11.54 -6.79
CA ARG A 163 -0.21 -12.64 -6.33
C ARG A 163 0.51 -13.99 -6.44
N ARG A 164 1.14 -14.27 -7.58
CA ARG A 164 1.83 -15.55 -7.81
C ARG A 164 2.98 -15.74 -6.83
N TYR A 165 3.73 -14.68 -6.54
CA TYR A 165 4.83 -14.71 -5.57
C TYR A 165 4.34 -14.98 -4.15
N LEU A 166 3.34 -14.23 -3.68
CA LEU A 166 2.84 -14.32 -2.30
C LEU A 166 2.15 -15.66 -2.02
N VAL A 167 1.35 -16.17 -2.96
CA VAL A 167 0.70 -17.50 -2.80
C VAL A 167 1.75 -18.61 -2.71
N ARG A 168 2.83 -18.53 -3.50
CA ARG A 168 3.94 -19.50 -3.42
C ARG A 168 4.67 -19.40 -2.08
N LEU A 169 4.89 -18.18 -1.61
CA LEU A 169 5.57 -17.94 -0.33
C LEU A 169 4.73 -18.46 0.84
N SER A 170 3.41 -18.26 0.81
CA SER A 170 2.47 -18.76 1.81
C SER A 170 2.50 -20.31 1.89
N LYS A 171 2.32 -21.00 0.75
CA LYS A 171 2.36 -22.47 0.69
C LYS A 171 3.68 -23.05 1.18
N ALA A 172 4.81 -22.44 0.79
CA ALA A 172 6.14 -22.89 1.22
C ALA A 172 6.38 -22.74 2.73
N MET A 173 5.61 -21.87 3.41
CA MET A 173 5.67 -21.71 4.86
C MET A 173 4.76 -22.71 5.57
N GLU A 174 3.55 -22.96 5.06
CA GLU A 174 2.61 -23.96 5.59
C GLU A 174 3.17 -25.39 5.52
N GLU A 175 3.74 -25.80 4.39
CA GLU A 175 4.35 -27.13 4.22
C GLU A 175 5.53 -27.36 5.19
N LYS A 176 6.19 -26.28 5.58
CA LYS A 176 7.35 -26.33 6.48
C LYS A 176 6.92 -26.46 7.94
N GLU A 177 5.83 -25.81 8.33
CA GLU A 177 5.27 -25.93 9.68
C GLU A 177 4.82 -27.37 9.95
N LYS A 178 4.20 -28.02 8.96
CA LYS A 178 3.81 -29.44 9.01
C LYS A 178 4.96 -30.45 9.09
N ARG A 179 6.21 -30.06 8.77
CA ARG A 179 7.39 -30.94 8.88
C ARG A 179 8.13 -30.81 10.21
N ILE A 180 7.75 -29.83 11.02
CA ILE A 180 8.35 -29.58 12.34
C ILE A 180 7.57 -30.31 13.44
N PHE A 181 6.29 -30.62 13.18
CA PHE A 181 5.44 -31.51 13.97
C PHE A 181 5.44 -32.91 13.37
#